data_AF-A0A140GRW2-F1
#
_entry.id   AF-A0A140GRW2-F1
#
_cell.length_a   1.000
_cell.length_b   1.000
_cell.length_c   1.000
_cell.angle_alpha   90.00
_cell.angle_beta   90.00
_cell.angle_gamma   90.00
#
_symmetry.space_group_name_H-M   'P 1'
#
loop_
_entity.id
_entity.type
_entity.pdbx_description
1 polymer ?
#
loop_
_entity_poly.entity_id
_entity_poly.type
_entity_poly.pdbx_seq_one_letter_code
_entity_poly.pdbx_strand_id
1 'polypeptide(L)'
;MDINLQTLKSISSLLTQKLYSIDVDEILITLYLNPDKEIKHIVNYFEKIIIIAKSYPEKLDSALIEFIAKMKLEFKNNPSALKQYYKFLYKSINYLNGTYVKITDCYFSLAIEVLSQLSNNGDIISAFNNDKPIFLPEVYPGLFKIVNQYTNENLLKDNLLKIGRKYGYNRFNITDLLERDRILSNQRYIMAGVLDESDLDLYPNRDEIQITNIKPDTRVWMNTEYYVELLKKRNYKLPKDGVLCRFNNFGCIKSIFFKEKMFFDKIVLIFQITNLNDEKSIGLYIPIDDIYIDIYISHSNTNPYNYKNSVLEVYTHLTTNIEITNKKMSAIHISDSLTDIKGSYYLNQPIMQVLKPIKEDNITYVYKDNNKRKFKVYDKSNYIEIIKDIAPFIRKLPEGFTASEEAKLNALKYGYELKDGETFVKPFEKKVKEKYSIK
;
A
#
# COMPACT_ATOMS: atom_id res chain seq x y z
N MET A 1 14.84 7.36 -25.32
CA MET A 1 14.11 7.03 -24.08
C MET A 1 13.49 5.68 -24.36
N ASP A 2 14.07 4.61 -23.82
CA ASP A 2 13.73 3.26 -24.27
C ASP A 2 12.34 2.88 -23.74
N ILE A 3 11.52 2.33 -24.63
CA ILE A 3 10.17 1.83 -24.32
C ILE A 3 10.23 0.32 -24.44
N ASN A 4 9.75 -0.39 -23.41
CA ASN A 4 9.71 -1.85 -23.46
C ASN A 4 8.52 -2.31 -24.32
N LEU A 5 8.78 -2.61 -25.60
CA LEU A 5 7.75 -3.00 -26.56
C LEU A 5 7.06 -4.33 -26.23
N GLN A 6 7.69 -5.21 -25.45
CA GLN A 6 7.15 -6.54 -25.14
C GLN A 6 6.07 -6.48 -24.07
N THR A 7 6.28 -5.65 -23.04
CA THR A 7 5.24 -5.40 -22.03
C THR A 7 4.05 -4.66 -22.65
N LEU A 8 4.30 -3.72 -23.58
CA LEU A 8 3.23 -3.06 -24.34
C LEU A 8 2.41 -4.02 -25.20
N LYS A 9 3.03 -4.98 -25.88
CA LYS A 9 2.30 -6.03 -26.61
C LYS A 9 1.43 -6.88 -25.67
N SER A 10 1.94 -7.19 -24.48
CA SER A 10 1.20 -7.93 -23.46
C SER A 10 -0.02 -7.16 -22.98
N ILE A 11 0.13 -5.85 -22.74
CA ILE A 11 -0.97 -4.94 -22.36
C ILE A 11 -1.97 -4.75 -23.51
N SER A 12 -1.49 -4.59 -24.74
CA SER A 12 -2.34 -4.48 -25.94
C SER A 12 -3.27 -5.70 -26.09
N SER A 13 -2.72 -6.90 -25.94
CA SER A 13 -3.47 -8.16 -25.94
C SER A 13 -4.49 -8.20 -24.79
N LEU A 14 -4.07 -7.85 -23.56
CA LEU A 14 -4.93 -7.82 -22.38
C LEU A 14 -6.14 -6.90 -22.55
N LEU A 15 -5.90 -5.67 -23.04
CA LEU A 15 -6.95 -4.66 -23.25
C LEU A 15 -7.95 -5.15 -24.29
N THR A 16 -7.45 -5.61 -25.44
CA THR A 16 -8.30 -6.11 -26.54
C THR A 16 -9.17 -7.28 -26.08
N GLN A 17 -8.59 -8.22 -25.33
CA GLN A 17 -9.31 -9.39 -24.82
C GLN A 17 -10.40 -9.01 -23.80
N LYS A 18 -10.09 -8.14 -22.83
CA LYS A 18 -11.04 -7.77 -21.77
C LYS A 18 -12.19 -6.91 -22.28
N LEU A 19 -11.91 -6.02 -23.24
CA LEU A 19 -12.89 -5.08 -23.79
C LEU A 19 -13.73 -5.68 -24.94
N TYR A 20 -13.38 -6.84 -25.47
CA TYR A 20 -14.06 -7.45 -26.62
C TYR A 20 -15.59 -7.47 -26.48
N SER A 21 -16.08 -7.85 -25.29
CA SER A 21 -17.50 -8.03 -24.97
C SER A 21 -18.19 -6.80 -24.36
N ILE A 22 -17.53 -5.64 -24.33
CA ILE A 22 -18.02 -4.43 -23.66
C ILE A 22 -18.41 -3.39 -24.69
N ASP A 23 -19.56 -2.75 -24.51
CA ASP A 23 -20.02 -1.66 -25.37
C ASP A 23 -19.30 -0.35 -25.07
N VAL A 24 -19.11 0.47 -26.11
CA VAL A 24 -18.37 1.73 -25.99
C VAL A 24 -19.08 2.69 -25.02
N ASP A 25 -20.41 2.69 -25.01
CA ASP A 25 -21.19 3.53 -24.10
C ASP A 25 -20.93 3.19 -22.62
N GLU A 26 -20.72 1.91 -22.29
CA GLU A 26 -20.36 1.50 -20.93
C GLU A 26 -18.97 2.05 -20.51
N ILE A 27 -18.02 2.08 -21.45
CA ILE A 27 -16.68 2.63 -21.23
C ILE A 27 -16.76 4.12 -20.85
N LEU A 28 -17.58 4.88 -21.57
CA LEU A 28 -17.77 6.32 -21.35
C LEU A 28 -18.42 6.63 -19.99
N ILE A 29 -19.23 5.72 -19.45
CA ILE A 29 -19.96 5.90 -18.18
C ILE A 29 -19.10 5.51 -16.97
N THR A 30 -18.01 4.76 -17.14
CA THR A 30 -17.33 4.07 -16.03
C THR A 30 -16.50 4.95 -15.09
N LEU A 31 -15.48 5.65 -15.60
CA LEU A 31 -14.58 6.49 -14.77
C LEU A 31 -14.83 8.00 -14.93
N TYR A 32 -15.69 8.39 -15.87
CA TYR A 32 -15.95 9.79 -16.20
C TYR A 32 -16.95 10.47 -15.25
N LEU A 33 -17.72 9.71 -14.46
CA LEU A 33 -18.85 10.29 -13.73
C LEU A 33 -18.46 11.35 -12.67
N ASN A 34 -17.19 11.45 -12.25
CA ASN A 34 -16.63 12.63 -11.56
C ASN A 34 -15.11 12.51 -11.31
N PRO A 35 -14.21 12.70 -12.31
CA PRO A 35 -12.79 12.87 -12.02
C PRO A 35 -12.57 14.21 -11.32
N ASP A 36 -11.78 14.21 -10.24
CA ASP A 36 -11.35 15.44 -9.59
C ASP A 36 -10.67 16.33 -10.64
N LYS A 37 -10.90 17.65 -10.59
CA LYS A 37 -10.38 18.60 -11.60
C LYS A 37 -8.88 18.40 -11.86
N GLU A 38 -8.14 18.08 -10.80
CA GLU A 38 -6.69 17.83 -10.82
C GLU A 38 -6.30 16.66 -11.74
N ILE A 39 -7.02 15.54 -11.70
CA ILE A 39 -6.65 14.31 -12.44
C ILE A 39 -7.38 14.14 -13.77
N LYS A 40 -8.33 15.04 -14.10
CA LYS A 40 -9.17 14.93 -15.29
C LYS A 40 -8.36 14.79 -16.58
N HIS A 41 -7.25 15.51 -16.70
CA HIS A 41 -6.38 15.44 -17.87
C HIS A 41 -5.73 14.05 -18.03
N ILE A 42 -5.29 13.43 -16.93
CA ILE A 42 -4.74 12.06 -16.92
C ILE A 42 -5.82 11.06 -17.33
N VAL A 43 -6.99 11.14 -16.71
CA VAL A 43 -8.14 10.24 -17.00
C VAL A 43 -8.49 10.26 -18.49
N ASN A 44 -8.54 11.45 -19.09
CA ASN A 44 -8.84 11.59 -20.52
C ASN A 44 -7.81 10.89 -21.43
N TYR A 45 -6.53 10.80 -21.04
CA TYR A 45 -5.54 10.07 -21.84
C TYR A 45 -5.77 8.56 -21.79
N PHE A 46 -6.08 8.03 -20.61
CA PHE A 46 -6.37 6.61 -20.45
C PHE A 46 -7.63 6.20 -21.17
N GLU A 47 -8.68 7.02 -21.08
CA GLU A 47 -9.94 6.82 -21.78
C GLU A 47 -9.73 6.71 -23.29
N LYS A 48 -8.94 7.61 -23.88
CA LYS A 48 -8.60 7.55 -25.31
C LYS A 48 -7.96 6.21 -25.68
N ILE A 49 -7.02 5.71 -24.88
CA ILE A 49 -6.38 4.42 -25.14
C ILE A 49 -7.36 3.26 -25.03
N ILE A 50 -8.27 3.28 -24.05
CA ILE A 50 -9.27 2.22 -23.88
C ILE A 50 -10.30 2.25 -25.01
N ILE A 51 -10.73 3.43 -25.48
CA ILE A 51 -11.60 3.58 -26.65
C ILE A 51 -10.89 3.07 -27.92
N ILE A 52 -9.60 3.39 -28.11
CA ILE A 52 -8.81 2.87 -29.24
C ILE A 52 -8.71 1.36 -29.16
N ALA A 53 -8.44 0.79 -27.98
CA ALA A 53 -8.35 -0.66 -27.80
C ALA A 53 -9.65 -1.38 -28.18
N LYS A 54 -10.80 -0.77 -27.93
CA LYS A 54 -12.11 -1.32 -28.29
C LYS A 54 -12.49 -1.08 -29.75
N SER A 55 -12.28 0.14 -30.26
CA SER A 55 -12.85 0.59 -31.53
C SER A 55 -11.89 0.44 -32.72
N TYR A 56 -10.58 0.48 -32.45
CA TYR A 56 -9.50 0.46 -33.43
C TYR A 56 -8.31 -0.37 -32.92
N PRO A 57 -8.50 -1.68 -32.60
CA PRO A 57 -7.46 -2.52 -32.02
C PRO A 57 -6.20 -2.60 -32.88
N GLU A 58 -6.32 -2.45 -34.21
CA GLU A 58 -5.21 -2.42 -35.15
C GLU A 58 -4.27 -1.22 -34.98
N LYS A 59 -4.74 -0.13 -34.34
CA LYS A 59 -3.96 1.08 -34.05
C LYS A 59 -3.40 1.11 -32.63
N LEU A 60 -3.81 0.18 -31.78
CA LEU A 60 -3.54 0.21 -30.33
C LEU A 60 -2.06 0.25 -30.01
N ASP A 61 -1.25 -0.57 -30.67
CA ASP A 61 0.20 -0.64 -30.41
C ASP A 61 0.89 0.72 -30.63
N SER A 62 0.57 1.39 -31.74
CA SER A 62 1.11 2.72 -32.05
C SER A 62 0.62 3.78 -31.05
N ALA A 63 -0.67 3.75 -30.70
CA ALA A 63 -1.25 4.67 -29.73
C ALA A 63 -0.67 4.50 -28.32
N LEU A 64 -0.39 3.26 -27.90
CA LEU A 64 0.26 2.96 -26.63
C LEU A 64 1.67 3.53 -26.57
N ILE A 65 2.47 3.38 -27.63
CA ILE A 65 3.82 3.94 -27.69
C ILE A 65 3.80 5.46 -27.51
N GLU A 66 2.93 6.15 -28.26
CA GLU A 66 2.77 7.61 -28.17
C GLU A 66 2.29 8.05 -26.78
N PHE A 67 1.30 7.33 -26.22
CA PHE A 67 0.78 7.59 -24.89
C PHE A 67 1.86 7.44 -23.81
N ILE A 68 2.62 6.35 -23.82
CA ILE A 68 3.71 6.12 -22.86
C ILE A 68 4.79 7.21 -23.00
N ALA A 69 5.20 7.54 -24.23
CA ALA A 69 6.18 8.60 -24.46
C ALA A 69 5.70 9.94 -23.88
N LYS A 70 4.40 10.24 -24.06
CA LYS A 70 3.78 11.45 -23.51
C LYS A 70 3.76 11.47 -21.99
N MET A 71 3.32 10.38 -21.35
CA MET A 71 3.31 10.28 -19.88
C MET A 71 4.72 10.39 -19.29
N LYS A 72 5.73 9.75 -19.91
CA LYS A 72 7.14 9.87 -19.50
C LYS A 72 7.62 11.32 -19.56
N LEU A 73 7.30 12.04 -20.64
CA LEU A 73 7.67 13.44 -20.81
C LEU A 73 6.98 14.33 -19.76
N GLU A 74 5.70 14.09 -19.50
CA GLU A 74 4.90 14.83 -18.53
C GLU A 74 5.48 14.70 -17.11
N PHE A 75 5.77 13.48 -16.65
CA PHE A 75 6.35 13.26 -15.33
C PHE A 75 7.79 13.74 -15.19
N LYS A 76 8.55 13.74 -16.29
CA LYS A 76 9.89 14.31 -16.33
C LYS A 76 9.85 15.84 -16.12
N ASN A 77 8.89 16.52 -16.75
CA ASN A 77 8.77 17.97 -16.71
C ASN A 77 8.02 18.47 -15.47
N ASN A 78 7.14 17.64 -14.89
CA ASN A 78 6.35 17.98 -13.72
C ASN A 78 6.32 16.81 -12.72
N PRO A 79 7.27 16.72 -11.77
CA PRO A 79 7.30 15.67 -10.75
C PRO A 79 6.02 15.59 -9.90
N SER A 80 5.34 16.74 -9.67
CA SER A 80 4.08 16.76 -8.93
C SER A 80 2.94 16.03 -9.67
N ALA A 81 2.98 15.95 -11.01
CA ALA A 81 2.02 15.21 -11.80
C ALA A 81 2.10 13.70 -11.53
N LEU A 82 3.29 13.17 -11.20
CA LEU A 82 3.45 11.76 -10.84
C LEU A 82 2.75 11.44 -9.51
N LYS A 83 2.72 12.39 -8.56
CA LYS A 83 1.94 12.22 -7.32
C LYS A 83 0.44 12.29 -7.57
N GLN A 84 -0.03 13.21 -8.43
CA GLN A 84 -1.44 13.25 -8.85
C GLN A 84 -1.84 11.97 -9.59
N TYR A 85 -0.91 11.39 -10.36
CA TYR A 85 -1.09 10.11 -11.00
C TYR A 85 -1.33 8.97 -9.99
N TYR A 86 -0.66 9.00 -8.84
CA TYR A 86 -0.97 8.08 -7.74
C TYR A 86 -2.39 8.25 -7.20
N LYS A 87 -2.94 9.48 -7.15
CA LYS A 87 -4.34 9.71 -6.81
C LYS A 87 -5.28 8.99 -7.78
N PHE A 88 -4.97 9.08 -9.08
CA PHE A 88 -5.68 8.35 -10.12
C PHE A 88 -5.58 6.84 -9.93
N LEU A 89 -4.37 6.28 -9.71
CA LEU A 89 -4.16 4.85 -9.49
C LEU A 89 -5.03 4.31 -8.33
N TYR A 90 -5.04 4.98 -7.18
CA TYR A 90 -5.85 4.55 -6.03
C TYR A 90 -7.36 4.73 -6.27
N LYS A 91 -7.75 5.71 -7.07
CA LYS A 91 -9.14 5.84 -7.52
C LYS A 91 -9.53 4.64 -8.40
N SER A 92 -8.65 4.20 -9.30
CA SER A 92 -8.88 2.99 -10.12
C SER A 92 -9.07 1.73 -9.26
N ILE A 93 -8.24 1.56 -8.23
CA ILE A 93 -8.32 0.41 -7.31
C ILE A 93 -9.68 0.35 -6.60
N ASN A 94 -10.20 1.51 -6.17
CA ASN A 94 -11.50 1.60 -5.50
C ASN A 94 -12.66 1.04 -6.35
N TYR A 95 -12.57 1.11 -7.68
CA TYR A 95 -13.63 0.64 -8.56
C TYR A 95 -13.48 -0.82 -9.02
N LEU A 96 -12.40 -1.51 -8.64
CA LEU A 96 -12.17 -2.92 -9.03
C LEU A 96 -13.22 -3.89 -8.47
N ASN A 97 -13.98 -3.50 -7.44
CA ASN A 97 -15.06 -4.33 -6.88
C ASN A 97 -16.46 -3.88 -7.33
N GLY A 98 -16.55 -3.00 -8.34
CA GLY A 98 -17.81 -2.41 -8.81
C GLY A 98 -18.38 -3.08 -10.06
N THR A 99 -19.54 -2.57 -10.50
CA THR A 99 -20.28 -3.02 -11.70
C THR A 99 -19.43 -3.05 -12.97
N TYR A 100 -18.43 -2.16 -13.07
CA TYR A 100 -17.58 -2.01 -14.25
C TYR A 100 -16.17 -2.61 -14.09
N VAL A 101 -16.04 -3.69 -13.30
CA VAL A 101 -14.76 -4.32 -12.93
C VAL A 101 -13.81 -4.50 -14.12
N LYS A 102 -14.28 -5.04 -15.25
CA LYS A 102 -13.44 -5.31 -16.43
C LYS A 102 -12.79 -4.04 -17.00
N ILE A 103 -13.56 -2.95 -17.06
CA ILE A 103 -13.10 -1.65 -17.57
C ILE A 103 -12.11 -1.05 -16.56
N THR A 104 -12.45 -1.06 -15.27
CA THR A 104 -11.60 -0.51 -14.22
C THR A 104 -10.27 -1.26 -14.08
N ASP A 105 -10.28 -2.56 -14.35
CA ASP A 105 -9.10 -3.42 -14.39
C ASP A 105 -8.22 -3.12 -15.61
N CYS A 106 -8.81 -2.77 -16.77
CA CYS A 106 -8.05 -2.22 -17.91
C CYS A 106 -7.35 -0.90 -17.54
N TYR A 107 -8.05 0.04 -16.89
CA TYR A 107 -7.45 1.29 -16.40
C TYR A 107 -6.31 1.02 -15.42
N PHE A 108 -6.53 0.15 -14.44
CA PHE A 108 -5.51 -0.23 -13.45
C PHE A 108 -4.29 -0.90 -14.11
N SER A 109 -4.51 -1.85 -15.01
CA SER A 109 -3.44 -2.55 -15.73
C SER A 109 -2.59 -1.59 -16.57
N LEU A 110 -3.24 -0.69 -17.32
CA LEU A 110 -2.55 0.35 -18.07
C LEU A 110 -1.80 1.31 -17.12
N ALA A 111 -2.34 1.56 -15.93
CA ALA A 111 -1.73 2.48 -14.99
C ALA A 111 -0.46 1.92 -14.36
N ILE A 112 -0.45 0.62 -14.05
CA ILE A 112 0.74 -0.09 -13.62
C ILE A 112 1.77 -0.15 -14.75
N GLU A 113 1.35 -0.33 -15.99
CA GLU A 113 2.26 -0.33 -17.14
C GLU A 113 2.99 1.00 -17.30
N VAL A 114 2.31 2.14 -17.17
CA VAL A 114 2.97 3.46 -17.21
C VAL A 114 4.05 3.57 -16.14
N LEU A 115 3.79 3.10 -14.90
CA LEU A 115 4.81 3.10 -13.83
C LEU A 115 5.98 2.17 -14.14
N SER A 116 5.68 0.98 -14.68
CA SER A 116 6.69 0.03 -15.16
C SER A 116 7.61 0.64 -16.21
N GLN A 117 7.05 1.43 -17.13
CA GLN A 117 7.81 2.12 -18.16
C GLN A 117 8.64 3.29 -17.61
N LEU A 118 8.31 3.85 -16.44
CA LEU A 118 9.11 4.90 -15.79
C LEU A 118 10.29 4.34 -15.00
N SER A 119 10.23 3.07 -14.60
CA SER A 119 11.36 2.35 -14.01
C SER A 119 12.53 2.32 -15.00
N ASN A 120 13.74 2.50 -14.48
CA ASN A 120 14.97 2.42 -15.27
C ASN A 120 15.47 0.97 -15.28
N ASN A 121 16.34 0.62 -16.23
CA ASN A 121 16.89 -0.74 -16.37
C ASN A 121 17.52 -1.25 -15.04
N GLY A 122 16.75 -2.00 -14.24
CA GLY A 122 17.17 -2.56 -12.96
C GLY A 122 16.69 -1.83 -11.71
N ASP A 123 15.98 -0.70 -11.86
CA ASP A 123 15.54 0.17 -10.75
C ASP A 123 14.04 0.49 -10.83
N ILE A 124 13.33 0.27 -9.73
CA ILE A 124 11.87 0.43 -9.59
C ILE A 124 11.50 1.61 -8.68
N ILE A 125 10.51 2.39 -9.10
CA ILE A 125 9.92 3.45 -8.26
C ILE A 125 9.35 2.83 -6.97
N SER A 126 9.85 3.28 -5.82
CA SER A 126 9.60 2.61 -4.53
C SER A 126 9.08 3.54 -3.42
N ALA A 127 9.32 4.85 -3.51
CA ALA A 127 8.87 5.85 -2.54
C ALA A 127 9.00 7.27 -3.13
N PHE A 128 8.65 8.31 -2.36
CA PHE A 128 8.90 9.71 -2.70
C PHE A 128 9.64 10.46 -1.59
N ASN A 129 10.48 11.42 -1.97
CA ASN A 129 10.98 12.46 -1.07
C ASN A 129 10.69 13.83 -1.69
N ASN A 130 9.88 14.65 -1.03
CA ASN A 130 9.50 15.99 -1.49
C ASN A 130 9.09 15.99 -2.98
N ASP A 131 8.15 15.12 -3.34
CA ASP A 131 7.60 14.90 -4.68
C ASP A 131 8.58 14.39 -5.74
N LYS A 132 9.81 14.02 -5.36
CA LYS A 132 10.76 13.32 -6.23
C LYS A 132 10.67 11.80 -6.01
N PRO A 133 10.56 10.99 -7.07
CA PRO A 133 10.55 9.55 -6.94
C PRO A 133 11.92 9.03 -6.44
N ILE A 134 11.87 8.08 -5.52
CA ILE A 134 13.01 7.29 -5.07
C ILE A 134 12.94 5.96 -5.81
N PHE A 135 14.06 5.58 -6.42
CA PHE A 135 14.22 4.31 -7.10
C PHE A 135 15.05 3.35 -6.24
N LEU A 136 14.63 2.10 -6.16
CA LEU A 136 15.38 1.02 -5.54
C LEU A 136 15.65 -0.08 -6.57
N PRO A 137 16.67 -0.93 -6.38
CA PRO A 137 16.89 -2.06 -7.27
C PRO A 137 15.67 -2.99 -7.34
N GLU A 138 15.41 -3.53 -8.53
CA GLU A 138 14.46 -4.62 -8.74
C GLU A 138 14.74 -5.79 -7.78
N VAL A 139 13.68 -6.46 -7.33
CA VAL A 139 13.83 -7.67 -6.50
C VAL A 139 14.54 -8.78 -7.28
N TYR A 140 14.20 -8.90 -8.56
CA TYR A 140 14.76 -9.90 -9.46
C TYR A 140 15.48 -9.23 -10.64
N PRO A 141 16.69 -8.69 -10.40
CA PRO A 141 17.43 -7.96 -11.43
C PRO A 141 17.63 -8.78 -12.69
N GLY A 142 17.35 -8.15 -13.84
CA GLY A 142 17.65 -8.71 -15.15
C GLY A 142 16.80 -9.91 -15.55
N LEU A 143 15.76 -10.26 -14.80
CA LEU A 143 14.85 -11.37 -15.13
C LEU A 143 14.27 -11.22 -16.53
N PHE A 144 13.85 -10.01 -16.90
CA PHE A 144 13.37 -9.70 -18.25
C PHE A 144 14.41 -10.02 -19.35
N LYS A 145 15.70 -9.71 -19.11
CA LYS A 145 16.78 -10.03 -20.06
C LYS A 145 16.93 -11.54 -20.25
N ILE A 146 16.78 -12.30 -19.16
CA ILE A 146 16.80 -13.78 -19.19
C ILE A 146 15.64 -14.31 -20.02
N VAL A 147 14.43 -13.78 -19.82
CA VAL A 147 13.23 -14.19 -20.56
C VAL A 147 13.35 -13.89 -22.05
N ASN A 148 13.83 -12.71 -22.42
CA ASN A 148 13.97 -12.34 -23.83
C ASN A 148 14.97 -13.22 -24.58
N GLN A 149 16.08 -13.54 -23.93
CA GLN A 149 17.05 -14.50 -24.48
C GLN A 149 16.42 -15.89 -24.62
N TYR A 150 15.64 -16.33 -23.63
CA TYR A 150 14.94 -17.61 -23.69
C TYR A 150 13.93 -17.70 -24.84
N THR A 151 13.07 -16.68 -24.99
CA THR A 151 12.01 -16.67 -26.00
C THR A 151 12.52 -16.48 -27.42
N ASN A 152 13.63 -15.74 -27.61
CA ASN A 152 14.17 -15.48 -28.94
C ASN A 152 15.10 -16.60 -29.44
N GLU A 153 15.77 -17.32 -28.54
CA GLU A 153 16.84 -18.26 -28.91
C GLU A 153 16.45 -19.75 -28.76
N ASN A 154 15.20 -20.08 -28.37
CA ASN A 154 14.73 -21.46 -28.16
C ASN A 154 15.73 -22.30 -27.32
N LEU A 155 16.33 -21.67 -26.31
CA LEU A 155 17.44 -22.25 -25.57
C LEU A 155 17.00 -23.49 -24.78
N LEU A 156 17.78 -24.57 -24.88
CA LEU A 156 17.69 -25.73 -23.98
C LEU A 156 17.76 -25.27 -22.51
N LYS A 157 17.00 -25.91 -21.62
CA LYS A 157 16.90 -25.58 -20.17
C LYS A 157 18.26 -25.37 -19.48
N ASP A 158 19.30 -26.09 -19.89
CA ASP A 158 20.65 -25.98 -19.31
C ASP A 158 21.36 -24.65 -19.61
N ASN A 159 21.04 -24.01 -20.74
CA ASN A 159 21.57 -22.68 -21.07
C ASN A 159 20.88 -21.57 -20.28
N LEU A 160 19.59 -21.75 -19.95
CA LEU A 160 18.83 -20.81 -19.11
C LEU A 160 19.45 -20.69 -17.71
N LEU A 161 19.83 -21.82 -17.10
CA LEU A 161 20.48 -21.83 -15.79
C LEU A 161 21.84 -21.13 -15.83
N LYS A 162 22.63 -21.30 -16.90
CA LYS A 162 23.91 -20.59 -17.08
C LYS A 162 23.72 -19.08 -17.18
N ILE A 163 22.69 -18.62 -17.90
CA ILE A 163 22.35 -17.20 -17.99
C ILE A 163 21.87 -16.67 -16.64
N GLY A 164 20.97 -17.39 -15.96
CA GLY A 164 20.44 -16.99 -14.67
C GLY A 164 21.51 -16.87 -13.58
N ARG A 165 22.55 -17.70 -13.61
CA ARG A 165 23.70 -17.57 -12.69
C ARG A 165 24.42 -16.22 -12.81
N LYS A 166 24.43 -15.58 -13.99
CA LYS A 166 25.00 -14.23 -14.16
C LYS A 166 24.27 -13.15 -13.35
N TYR A 167 23.01 -13.43 -12.99
CA TYR A 167 22.15 -12.55 -12.21
C TYR A 167 21.85 -13.12 -10.80
N GLY A 168 22.63 -14.11 -10.35
CA GLY A 168 22.49 -14.71 -9.02
C GLY A 168 21.32 -15.70 -8.87
N TYR A 169 20.84 -16.30 -9.95
CA TYR A 169 19.82 -17.36 -9.91
C TYR A 169 20.48 -18.75 -9.98
N ASN A 170 20.64 -19.41 -8.82
CA ASN A 170 21.31 -20.71 -8.74
C ASN A 170 20.42 -21.88 -9.18
N ARG A 171 19.12 -21.81 -8.87
CA ARG A 171 18.05 -22.71 -9.32
C ARG A 171 16.77 -21.91 -9.37
N PHE A 172 16.00 -22.04 -10.45
CA PHE A 172 14.73 -21.34 -10.59
C PHE A 172 13.83 -21.98 -11.64
N ASN A 173 12.53 -21.75 -11.47
CA ASN A 173 11.53 -21.88 -12.52
C ASN A 173 11.23 -20.48 -13.05
N ILE A 174 11.37 -20.27 -14.36
CA ILE A 174 11.22 -18.94 -14.96
C ILE A 174 9.78 -18.42 -14.87
N THR A 175 8.79 -19.30 -14.99
CA THR A 175 7.37 -18.92 -14.88
C THR A 175 7.05 -18.44 -13.47
N ASP A 176 7.50 -19.18 -12.45
CA ASP A 176 7.28 -18.83 -11.05
C ASP A 176 8.00 -17.52 -10.69
N LEU A 177 9.23 -17.32 -11.18
CA LEU A 177 9.95 -16.06 -10.97
C LEU A 177 9.27 -14.88 -11.64
N LEU A 178 8.77 -15.05 -12.87
CA LEU A 178 8.06 -13.99 -13.60
C LEU A 178 6.78 -13.57 -12.87
N GLU A 179 6.03 -14.54 -12.36
CA GLU A 179 4.82 -14.27 -11.59
C GLU A 179 5.16 -13.50 -10.31
N ARG A 180 6.18 -13.95 -9.57
CA ARG A 180 6.63 -13.28 -8.34
C ARG A 180 7.14 -11.87 -8.59
N ASP A 181 7.96 -11.69 -9.62
CA ASP A 181 8.50 -10.39 -10.00
C ASP A 181 7.39 -9.41 -10.33
N ARG A 182 6.40 -9.84 -11.13
CA ARG A 182 5.22 -9.04 -11.46
C ARG A 182 4.45 -8.63 -10.19
N ILE A 183 4.21 -9.57 -9.28
CA ILE A 183 3.44 -9.31 -8.05
C ILE A 183 4.16 -8.30 -7.16
N LEU A 184 5.45 -8.52 -6.91
CA LEU A 184 6.25 -7.65 -6.05
C LEU A 184 6.48 -6.27 -6.68
N SER A 185 6.69 -6.22 -7.99
CA SER A 185 6.82 -4.96 -8.72
C SER A 185 5.52 -4.17 -8.69
N ASN A 186 4.38 -4.81 -8.97
CA ASN A 186 3.06 -4.17 -8.88
C ASN A 186 2.77 -3.65 -7.47
N GLN A 187 3.09 -4.44 -6.44
CA GLN A 187 2.96 -4.01 -5.07
C GLN A 187 3.82 -2.77 -4.79
N ARG A 188 5.11 -2.79 -5.14
CA ARG A 188 6.01 -1.63 -5.00
C ARG A 188 5.46 -0.41 -5.73
N TYR A 189 5.01 -0.59 -6.97
CA TYR A 189 4.40 0.47 -7.75
C TYR A 189 3.24 1.11 -7.02
N ILE A 190 2.30 0.34 -6.47
CA ILE A 190 1.14 0.88 -5.75
C ILE A 190 1.54 1.57 -4.45
N MET A 191 2.44 0.95 -3.68
CA MET A 191 2.85 1.45 -2.37
C MET A 191 3.70 2.72 -2.45
N ALA A 192 4.47 2.89 -3.52
CA ALA A 192 5.43 3.99 -3.65
C ALA A 192 4.80 5.37 -3.45
N GLY A 193 3.57 5.60 -3.90
CA GLY A 193 2.87 6.88 -3.68
C GLY A 193 2.63 7.26 -2.21
N VAL A 194 2.63 6.29 -1.30
CA VAL A 194 2.35 6.46 0.13
C VAL A 194 3.63 6.50 0.97
N LEU A 195 4.69 5.85 0.49
CA LEU A 195 5.95 5.70 1.22
C LEU A 195 6.89 6.87 0.98
N ASP A 196 7.69 7.18 2.01
CA ASP A 196 8.80 8.13 1.90
C ASP A 196 10.14 7.49 2.24
N GLU A 197 11.20 8.31 2.23
CA GLU A 197 12.56 7.86 2.56
C GLU A 197 12.65 7.19 3.94
N SER A 198 11.78 7.52 4.91
CA SER A 198 11.80 6.92 6.24
C SER A 198 11.18 5.52 6.31
N ASP A 199 10.68 5.01 5.19
CA ASP A 199 9.94 3.75 5.10
C ASP A 199 10.62 2.71 4.20
N LEU A 200 11.77 3.02 3.61
CA LEU A 200 12.44 2.11 2.67
C LEU A 200 12.87 0.80 3.33
N ASP A 201 13.10 0.81 4.65
CA ASP A 201 13.43 -0.37 5.45
C ASP A 201 12.26 -1.36 5.61
N LEU A 202 11.03 -0.95 5.23
CA LEU A 202 9.87 -1.84 5.20
C LEU A 202 9.88 -2.78 4.00
N TYR A 203 10.65 -2.50 2.96
CA TYR A 203 10.79 -3.43 1.85
C TYR A 203 11.68 -4.61 2.25
N PRO A 204 11.21 -5.86 2.07
CA PRO A 204 12.02 -7.02 2.34
C PRO A 204 13.18 -7.13 1.34
N ASN A 205 14.33 -7.61 1.81
CA ASN A 205 15.41 -8.03 0.92
C ASN A 205 15.00 -9.27 0.14
N ARG A 206 15.61 -9.52 -1.02
CA ARG A 206 15.28 -10.67 -1.90
C ARG A 206 15.21 -12.01 -1.15
N ASP A 207 16.15 -12.26 -0.24
CA ASP A 207 16.24 -13.51 0.52
C ASP A 207 15.27 -13.58 1.71
N GLU A 208 14.69 -12.43 2.09
CA GLU A 208 13.69 -12.32 3.15
C GLU A 208 12.26 -12.35 2.59
N ILE A 209 12.05 -12.38 1.27
CA ILE A 209 10.70 -12.34 0.70
C ILE A 209 10.00 -13.66 0.98
N GLN A 210 8.79 -13.56 1.53
CA GLN A 210 7.95 -14.71 1.77
C GLN A 210 7.55 -15.36 0.45
N ILE A 211 8.12 -16.54 0.21
CA ILE A 211 8.02 -17.32 -1.03
C ILE A 211 7.11 -18.53 -0.83
N THR A 212 6.82 -18.87 0.42
CA THR A 212 6.20 -20.14 0.76
C THR A 212 4.68 -20.11 0.56
N ASN A 213 4.17 -21.19 -0.06
CA ASN A 213 2.75 -21.58 -0.09
C ASN A 213 2.26 -22.02 1.30
N ILE A 214 2.72 -21.37 2.38
CA ILE A 214 2.17 -21.62 3.70
C ILE A 214 0.71 -21.22 3.60
N LYS A 215 -0.19 -22.22 3.59
CA LYS A 215 -1.58 -21.97 3.93
C LYS A 215 -1.51 -21.31 5.30
N PRO A 216 -1.91 -20.03 5.43
CA PRO A 216 -1.89 -19.38 6.73
C PRO A 216 -2.75 -20.22 7.67
N ASP A 217 -2.09 -20.92 8.60
CA ASP A 217 -2.76 -21.48 9.77
C ASP A 217 -3.01 -20.33 10.75
N THR A 218 -3.73 -19.32 10.26
CA THR A 218 -4.13 -18.19 11.07
C THR A 218 -5.49 -18.53 11.62
N ARG A 219 -5.58 -18.51 12.94
CA ARG A 219 -6.86 -18.56 13.63
C ARG A 219 -7.76 -17.42 13.16
N VAL A 220 -9.06 -17.64 13.25
CA VAL A 220 -10.08 -16.60 13.01
C VAL A 220 -10.96 -16.55 14.25
N TRP A 221 -10.88 -15.45 15.00
CA TRP A 221 -11.77 -15.24 16.15
C TRP A 221 -13.13 -14.68 15.71
N MET A 222 -13.10 -13.57 14.96
CA MET A 222 -14.25 -12.94 14.32
C MET A 222 -14.04 -12.88 12.80
N ASN A 223 -15.12 -12.80 12.02
CA ASN A 223 -15.04 -12.64 10.57
C ASN A 223 -14.44 -11.29 10.17
N THR A 224 -13.94 -11.20 8.94
CA THR A 224 -13.20 -10.01 8.48
C THR A 224 -14.08 -8.76 8.44
N GLU A 225 -15.36 -8.90 8.09
CA GLU A 225 -16.32 -7.80 7.99
C GLU A 225 -16.55 -7.13 9.36
N TYR A 226 -16.49 -7.89 10.45
CA TYR A 226 -16.59 -7.33 11.80
C TYR A 226 -15.48 -6.30 12.08
N TYR A 227 -14.24 -6.62 11.70
CA TYR A 227 -13.12 -5.71 11.86
C TYR A 227 -13.19 -4.52 10.89
N VAL A 228 -13.62 -4.74 9.64
CA VAL A 228 -13.79 -3.66 8.66
C VAL A 228 -14.73 -2.58 9.19
N GLU A 229 -15.89 -2.97 9.74
CA GLU A 229 -16.87 -2.03 10.28
C GLU A 229 -16.38 -1.28 11.52
N LEU A 230 -15.63 -1.94 12.41
CA LEU A 230 -15.03 -1.28 13.58
C LEU A 230 -13.94 -0.27 13.18
N LEU A 231 -13.10 -0.62 12.21
CA LEU A 231 -11.97 0.21 11.78
C LEU A 231 -12.39 1.48 11.02
N LYS A 232 -13.60 1.49 10.44
CA LYS A 232 -14.25 2.70 9.93
C LYS A 232 -14.56 3.72 11.03
N LYS A 233 -14.71 3.27 12.29
CA LYS A 233 -15.06 4.08 13.47
C LYS A 233 -13.99 4.05 14.56
N ARG A 234 -12.71 3.91 14.19
CA ARG A 234 -11.59 3.80 15.14
C ARG A 234 -11.48 4.99 16.09
N ASN A 235 -11.04 4.72 17.32
CA ASN A 235 -10.96 5.68 18.41
C ASN A 235 -9.54 6.25 18.59
N TYR A 236 -8.51 5.50 18.20
CA TYR A 236 -7.10 5.84 18.45
C TYR A 236 -6.27 5.84 17.17
N LYS A 237 -5.19 6.63 17.20
CA LYS A 237 -4.15 6.62 16.18
C LYS A 237 -2.96 5.81 16.66
N LEU A 238 -2.21 5.23 15.73
CA LEU A 238 -0.94 4.61 16.04
C LEU A 238 0.13 5.69 16.32
N PRO A 239 1.19 5.36 17.09
CA PRO A 239 2.39 6.18 17.18
C PRO A 239 2.95 6.55 15.79
N LYS A 240 3.49 7.76 15.65
CA LYS A 240 3.98 8.33 14.37
C LYS A 240 4.99 7.43 13.65
N ASP A 241 5.88 6.80 14.41
CA ASP A 241 6.95 5.95 13.86
C ASP A 241 6.51 4.48 13.69
N GLY A 242 5.25 4.19 14.00
CA GLY A 242 4.65 2.86 13.95
C GLY A 242 4.80 2.05 15.25
N VAL A 243 4.32 0.82 15.20
CA VAL A 243 4.36 -0.17 16.29
C VAL A 243 4.70 -1.55 15.73
N LEU A 244 5.46 -2.33 16.48
CA LEU A 244 5.73 -3.73 16.19
C LEU A 244 4.96 -4.61 17.17
N CYS A 245 4.08 -5.44 16.65
CA CYS A 245 3.40 -6.48 17.40
C CYS A 245 4.16 -7.79 17.24
N ARG A 246 4.61 -8.39 18.34
CA ARG A 246 5.17 -9.74 18.36
C ARG A 246 4.15 -10.70 18.95
N PHE A 247 4.20 -11.96 18.50
CA PHE A 247 3.19 -12.93 18.88
C PHE A 247 3.77 -14.21 19.46
N ASN A 248 2.97 -14.82 20.33
CA ASN A 248 3.05 -16.23 20.70
C ASN A 248 1.67 -16.86 20.44
N ASN A 249 1.62 -18.09 19.91
CA ASN A 249 0.38 -18.79 19.55
C ASN A 249 -0.56 -18.02 18.58
N PHE A 250 0.00 -17.33 17.57
CA PHE A 250 -0.77 -16.60 16.55
C PHE A 250 -0.56 -17.20 15.14
N GLY A 251 -0.60 -18.52 15.06
CA GLY A 251 -0.42 -19.25 13.81
C GLY A 251 1.02 -19.16 13.29
N CYS A 252 1.16 -18.96 11.97
CA CYS A 252 2.46 -18.81 11.30
C CYS A 252 3.06 -17.40 11.40
N ILE A 253 2.38 -16.46 12.06
CA ILE A 253 2.80 -15.05 12.14
C ILE A 253 3.67 -14.85 13.39
N LYS A 254 4.93 -14.48 13.18
CA LYS A 254 5.89 -14.14 14.23
C LYS A 254 5.71 -12.70 14.72
N SER A 255 5.51 -11.78 13.78
CA SER A 255 5.28 -10.36 14.09
C SER A 255 4.59 -9.61 12.95
N ILE A 256 3.95 -8.49 13.30
CA ILE A 256 3.41 -7.52 12.34
C ILE A 256 3.85 -6.12 12.77
N PHE A 257 4.51 -5.40 11.88
CA PHE A 257 4.78 -3.98 12.04
C PHE A 257 3.65 -3.16 11.39
N PHE A 258 3.22 -2.09 12.03
CA PHE A 258 2.18 -1.17 11.54
C PHE A 258 2.65 0.27 11.58
N LYS A 259 2.35 1.05 10.54
CA LYS A 259 2.54 2.51 10.51
C LYS A 259 1.38 3.17 9.78
N GLU A 260 0.83 4.23 10.36
CA GLU A 260 -0.20 5.05 9.70
C GLU A 260 0.43 6.20 8.93
N LYS A 261 -0.02 6.42 7.70
CA LYS A 261 0.28 7.58 6.87
C LYS A 261 -1.00 8.29 6.47
N MET A 262 -0.89 9.61 6.26
CA MET A 262 -1.94 10.38 5.61
C MET A 262 -1.63 10.43 4.12
N PHE A 263 -2.60 10.07 3.29
CA PHE A 263 -2.49 10.10 1.84
C PHE A 263 -3.82 10.54 1.24
N PHE A 264 -3.82 11.66 0.52
CA PHE A 264 -5.03 12.31 -0.03
C PHE A 264 -6.21 12.35 0.95
N ASP A 265 -5.97 12.93 2.14
CA ASP A 265 -6.95 13.05 3.23
C ASP A 265 -7.47 11.73 3.83
N LYS A 266 -6.95 10.58 3.39
CA LYS A 266 -7.27 9.27 3.96
C LYS A 266 -6.12 8.77 4.84
N ILE A 267 -6.46 7.97 5.84
CA ILE A 267 -5.46 7.20 6.59
C ILE A 267 -5.19 5.92 5.82
N VAL A 268 -3.92 5.68 5.52
CA VAL A 268 -3.41 4.43 4.96
C VAL A 268 -2.58 3.75 6.03
N LEU A 269 -2.95 2.52 6.36
CA LEU A 269 -2.18 1.65 7.21
C LEU A 269 -1.17 0.91 6.33
N ILE A 270 0.11 1.11 6.57
CA ILE A 270 1.17 0.27 6.02
C ILE A 270 1.47 -0.82 7.04
N PHE A 271 1.62 -2.06 6.58
CA PHE A 271 2.01 -3.17 7.43
C PHE A 271 3.13 -4.01 6.81
N GLN A 272 3.92 -4.63 7.68
CA GLN A 272 4.89 -5.66 7.31
C GLN A 272 4.68 -6.88 8.20
N ILE A 273 4.40 -8.03 7.60
CA ILE A 273 4.23 -9.31 8.31
C ILE A 273 5.58 -10.02 8.26
N THR A 274 5.97 -10.64 9.37
CA THR A 274 7.09 -11.58 9.43
C THR A 274 6.58 -12.92 9.92
N ASN A 275 6.91 -14.00 9.21
CA ASN A 275 6.52 -15.35 9.59
C ASN A 275 7.56 -16.03 10.49
N LEU A 276 7.28 -17.26 10.91
CA LEU A 276 8.18 -18.04 11.77
C LEU A 276 9.54 -18.37 11.13
N ASN A 277 9.63 -18.34 9.80
CA ASN A 277 10.86 -18.57 9.02
C ASN A 277 11.65 -17.27 8.76
N ASP A 278 11.29 -16.16 9.42
CA ASP A 278 11.86 -14.83 9.17
C ASP A 278 11.64 -14.29 7.75
N GLU A 279 10.71 -14.90 7.01
CA GLU A 279 10.26 -14.35 5.74
C GLU A 279 9.26 -13.21 5.98
N LYS A 280 9.27 -12.23 5.09
CA LYS A 280 8.56 -10.96 5.22
C LYS A 280 7.69 -10.69 4.00
N SER A 281 6.56 -10.06 4.28
CA SER A 281 5.69 -9.45 3.27
C SER A 281 5.29 -8.06 3.73
N ILE A 282 5.17 -7.14 2.78
CA ILE A 282 4.68 -5.79 3.03
C ILE A 282 3.27 -5.67 2.44
N GLY A 283 2.47 -4.72 2.90
CA GLY A 283 1.18 -4.40 2.32
C GLY A 283 0.61 -3.10 2.86
N LEU A 284 -0.58 -2.75 2.37
CA LEU A 284 -1.33 -1.60 2.87
C LEU A 284 -2.82 -1.88 2.99
N TYR A 285 -3.46 -1.08 3.82
CA TYR A 285 -4.90 -1.10 4.03
C TYR A 285 -5.46 0.32 4.16
N ILE A 286 -6.57 0.61 3.50
CA ILE A 286 -7.30 1.89 3.59
C ILE A 286 -8.65 1.63 4.27
N PRO A 287 -8.80 1.96 5.58
CA PRO A 287 -9.98 1.54 6.35
C PRO A 287 -11.32 2.08 5.84
N ILE A 288 -11.34 3.32 5.34
CA ILE A 288 -12.59 3.96 4.90
C ILE A 288 -13.12 3.39 3.58
N ASP A 289 -12.21 2.93 2.73
CA ASP A 289 -12.49 2.40 1.39
C ASP A 289 -12.51 0.86 1.36
N ASP A 290 -12.09 0.18 2.44
CA ASP A 290 -11.82 -1.27 2.49
C ASP A 290 -10.89 -1.77 1.36
N ILE A 291 -9.91 -0.94 0.96
CA ILE A 291 -8.85 -1.37 0.05
C ILE A 291 -7.77 -2.08 0.85
N TYR A 292 -7.59 -3.38 0.63
CA TYR A 292 -6.49 -4.17 1.18
C TYR A 292 -5.59 -4.62 0.04
N ILE A 293 -4.27 -4.45 0.19
CA ILE A 293 -3.27 -4.82 -0.81
C ILE A 293 -2.12 -5.53 -0.10
N ASP A 294 -1.84 -6.77 -0.48
CA ASP A 294 -0.68 -7.54 -0.06
C ASP A 294 -0.18 -8.43 -1.22
N ILE A 295 0.90 -9.18 -0.97
CA ILE A 295 1.46 -10.11 -1.96
C ILE A 295 0.56 -11.33 -2.23
N TYR A 296 -0.45 -11.59 -1.40
CA TYR A 296 -1.28 -12.79 -1.42
C TYR A 296 -2.58 -12.65 -2.20
N ILE A 297 -3.08 -11.43 -2.40
CA ILE A 297 -4.27 -11.18 -3.23
C ILE A 297 -4.10 -11.71 -4.67
N SER A 298 -2.86 -11.83 -5.16
CA SER A 298 -2.53 -12.28 -6.51
C SER A 298 -2.01 -13.72 -6.60
N HIS A 299 -1.71 -14.40 -5.48
CA HIS A 299 -1.26 -15.80 -5.48
C HIS A 299 -2.47 -16.73 -5.36
N SER A 300 -2.93 -17.21 -6.50
CA SER A 300 -3.98 -18.22 -6.68
C SER A 300 -4.08 -19.31 -5.60
N ASN A 301 -5.32 -19.73 -5.30
CA ASN A 301 -5.75 -20.91 -4.52
C ASN A 301 -5.44 -21.02 -3.01
N THR A 302 -4.65 -20.14 -2.42
CA THR A 302 -4.56 -20.04 -0.94
C THR A 302 -5.53 -18.98 -0.44
N ASN A 303 -6.40 -19.29 0.52
CA ASN A 303 -7.47 -18.40 0.97
C ASN A 303 -6.89 -17.06 1.52
N PRO A 304 -6.87 -15.96 0.74
CA PRO A 304 -6.18 -14.72 1.12
C PRO A 304 -6.88 -14.02 2.30
N TYR A 305 -8.13 -14.41 2.57
CA TYR A 305 -8.98 -13.90 3.65
C TYR A 305 -8.34 -14.05 5.03
N ASN A 306 -7.48 -15.05 5.22
CA ASN A 306 -6.86 -15.39 6.51
C ASN A 306 -5.80 -14.36 6.97
N TYR A 307 -4.96 -13.84 6.06
CA TYR A 307 -4.00 -12.78 6.39
C TYR A 307 -4.70 -11.43 6.59
N LYS A 308 -5.63 -11.05 5.70
CA LYS A 308 -6.45 -9.84 5.90
C LYS A 308 -7.12 -9.87 7.26
N ASN A 309 -7.77 -10.98 7.63
CA ASN A 309 -8.41 -11.14 8.94
C ASN A 309 -7.43 -10.90 10.10
N SER A 310 -6.26 -11.54 10.06
CA SER A 310 -5.24 -11.42 11.11
C SER A 310 -4.71 -10.00 11.26
N VAL A 311 -4.40 -9.34 10.14
CA VAL A 311 -3.93 -7.95 10.10
C VAL A 311 -4.99 -7.01 10.68
N LEU A 312 -6.25 -7.18 10.28
CA LEU A 312 -7.35 -6.34 10.76
C LEU A 312 -7.70 -6.62 12.22
N GLU A 313 -7.63 -7.86 12.70
CA GLU A 313 -7.82 -8.20 14.12
C GLU A 313 -6.81 -7.42 14.99
N VAL A 314 -5.53 -7.52 14.64
CA VAL A 314 -4.46 -6.84 15.40
C VAL A 314 -4.63 -5.33 15.34
N TYR A 315 -4.89 -4.77 14.15
CA TYR A 315 -5.08 -3.33 13.99
C TYR A 315 -6.30 -2.83 14.78
N THR A 316 -7.36 -3.63 14.87
CA THR A 316 -8.56 -3.33 15.67
C THR A 316 -8.23 -3.28 17.16
N HIS A 317 -7.49 -4.26 17.69
CA HIS A 317 -7.00 -4.25 19.08
C HIS A 317 -6.10 -3.04 19.40
N LEU A 318 -5.38 -2.52 18.40
CA LEU A 318 -4.53 -1.35 18.57
C LEU A 318 -5.30 -0.03 18.57
N THR A 319 -6.37 0.09 17.78
CA THR A 319 -6.99 1.38 17.43
C THR A 319 -8.45 1.56 17.85
N THR A 320 -9.09 0.53 18.41
CA THR A 320 -10.50 0.57 18.81
C THR A 320 -10.70 0.13 20.27
N ASN A 321 -11.89 0.36 20.80
CA ASN A 321 -12.36 -0.22 22.06
C ASN A 321 -13.12 -1.54 21.80
N ILE A 322 -12.45 -2.52 21.21
CA ILE A 322 -13.07 -3.83 20.95
C ILE A 322 -13.42 -4.52 22.28
N GLU A 323 -14.70 -4.88 22.44
CA GLU A 323 -15.17 -5.63 23.60
C GLU A 323 -15.02 -7.13 23.38
N ILE A 324 -14.32 -7.80 24.29
CA ILE A 324 -14.11 -9.25 24.24
C ILE A 324 -15.27 -9.93 24.98
N THR A 325 -16.40 -10.10 24.29
CA THR A 325 -17.62 -10.70 24.85
C THR A 325 -17.71 -12.21 24.61
N ASN A 326 -17.45 -12.65 23.38
CA ASN A 326 -17.57 -14.06 22.93
C ASN A 326 -16.20 -14.72 22.68
N LYS A 327 -16.12 -16.05 22.90
CA LYS A 327 -14.92 -16.88 22.65
C LYS A 327 -13.63 -16.25 23.23
N LYS A 328 -13.67 -15.82 24.50
CA LYS A 328 -12.55 -15.12 25.17
C LYS A 328 -11.21 -15.84 25.06
N MET A 329 -11.23 -17.18 25.04
CA MET A 329 -10.06 -18.05 24.87
C MET A 329 -9.36 -17.87 23.51
N SER A 330 -10.09 -17.44 22.49
CA SER A 330 -9.58 -17.26 21.13
C SER A 330 -9.22 -15.81 20.81
N ALA A 331 -9.53 -14.85 21.69
CA ALA A 331 -9.20 -13.44 21.52
C ALA A 331 -7.74 -13.15 21.89
N ILE A 332 -7.11 -12.15 21.26
CA ILE A 332 -5.73 -11.73 21.57
C ILE A 332 -5.65 -11.22 23.02
N HIS A 333 -4.74 -11.81 23.79
CA HIS A 333 -4.31 -11.26 25.07
C HIS A 333 -3.10 -10.35 24.87
N ILE A 334 -3.21 -9.08 25.29
CA ILE A 334 -2.11 -8.12 25.19
C ILE A 334 -1.29 -8.18 26.47
N SER A 335 0.01 -8.46 26.35
CA SER A 335 0.94 -8.57 27.49
C SER A 335 2.25 -7.83 27.20
N ASP A 336 2.93 -7.38 28.25
CA ASP A 336 4.27 -6.78 28.16
C ASP A 336 5.37 -7.82 27.91
N SER A 337 5.07 -9.12 28.03
CA SER A 337 6.00 -10.22 27.77
C SER A 337 5.33 -11.35 26.99
N LEU A 338 6.07 -11.95 26.06
CA LEU A 338 5.62 -13.14 25.32
C LEU A 338 5.73 -14.44 26.13
N THR A 339 6.56 -14.43 27.17
CA THR A 339 6.85 -15.59 28.03
C THR A 339 6.19 -15.48 29.39
N ASP A 340 5.81 -14.28 29.83
CA ASP A 340 5.04 -14.11 31.06
C ASP A 340 3.56 -14.33 30.77
N ILE A 341 3.14 -15.57 30.96
CA ILE A 341 1.75 -16.05 30.78
C ILE A 341 0.89 -15.65 31.99
N LYS A 342 1.43 -14.91 32.98
CA LYS A 342 0.65 -14.36 34.10
C LYS A 342 -0.45 -13.43 33.57
N GLY A 343 -1.67 -13.96 33.48
CA GLY A 343 -2.84 -13.26 32.95
C GLY A 343 -3.41 -13.85 31.65
N SER A 344 -2.68 -14.74 30.98
CA SER A 344 -3.31 -15.61 29.97
C SER A 344 -4.13 -16.65 30.72
N TYR A 345 -5.44 -16.59 30.54
CA TYR A 345 -6.37 -17.45 31.26
C TYR A 345 -6.40 -18.87 30.68
N TYR A 346 -5.81 -19.11 29.50
CA TYR A 346 -6.00 -20.35 28.74
C TYR A 346 -4.75 -20.84 27.98
N LEU A 347 -4.61 -22.17 27.92
CA LEU A 347 -3.60 -22.84 27.11
C LEU A 347 -3.83 -22.55 25.62
N ASN A 348 -2.78 -22.14 24.90
CA ASN A 348 -2.81 -21.75 23.49
C ASN A 348 -3.56 -20.46 23.14
N GLN A 349 -3.92 -19.63 24.12
CA GLN A 349 -4.43 -18.29 23.82
C GLN A 349 -3.34 -17.48 23.06
N PRO A 350 -3.69 -16.79 21.97
CA PRO A 350 -2.80 -15.87 21.27
C PRO A 350 -2.34 -14.73 22.19
N ILE A 351 -1.03 -14.56 22.36
CA ILE A 351 -0.43 -13.48 23.14
C ILE A 351 0.20 -12.49 22.17
N MET A 352 -0.08 -11.20 22.36
CA MET A 352 0.53 -10.11 21.61
C MET A 352 1.32 -9.19 22.56
N GLN A 353 2.60 -9.00 22.24
CA GLN A 353 3.42 -7.95 22.83
C GLN A 353 3.51 -6.78 21.86
N VAL A 354 3.17 -5.58 22.34
CA VAL A 354 3.24 -4.35 21.52
C VAL A 354 4.51 -3.59 21.85
N LEU A 355 5.30 -3.25 20.84
CA LEU A 355 6.55 -2.54 20.94
C LEU A 355 6.52 -1.25 20.11
N LYS A 356 7.20 -0.20 20.57
CA LYS A 356 7.40 1.06 19.81
C LYS A 356 8.86 1.24 19.40
N PRO A 357 9.14 1.85 18.25
CA PRO A 357 10.50 2.21 17.86
C PRO A 357 11.17 3.10 18.92
N ILE A 358 12.46 2.91 19.13
CA ILE A 358 13.31 3.79 19.95
C ILE A 358 13.88 4.87 19.04
N LYS A 359 13.69 6.14 19.41
CA LYS A 359 14.46 7.26 18.87
C LYS A 359 15.66 7.46 19.78
N GLU A 360 16.86 7.25 19.26
CA GLU A 360 18.08 7.77 19.90
C GLU A 360 18.18 9.25 19.51
N ASP A 361 18.38 10.12 20.49
CA ASP A 361 18.37 11.58 20.33
C ASP A 361 19.38 11.98 19.24
N ASN A 362 18.91 12.79 18.26
CA ASN A 362 19.68 13.33 17.12
C ASN A 362 20.04 12.41 15.96
N ILE A 363 19.38 11.26 15.77
CA ILE A 363 19.54 10.46 14.55
C ILE A 363 18.24 10.48 13.73
N THR A 364 18.21 11.31 12.69
CA THR A 364 17.31 11.15 11.54
C THR A 364 17.71 9.86 10.85
N TYR A 365 17.19 8.71 11.30
CA TYR A 365 17.45 7.33 10.81
C TYR A 365 18.61 7.25 9.81
N VAL A 366 19.85 7.44 10.29
CA VAL A 366 21.02 7.47 9.41
C VAL A 366 21.27 6.03 8.99
N TYR A 367 21.04 5.79 7.70
CA TYR A 367 21.41 4.59 6.96
C TYR A 367 22.91 4.33 7.08
N LYS A 368 23.33 3.64 8.14
CA LYS A 368 24.63 2.98 8.20
C LYS A 368 24.52 1.64 8.90
N ASP A 369 24.85 0.60 8.14
CA ASP A 369 25.33 -0.72 8.55
C ASP A 369 24.57 -1.39 9.71
N ASN A 370 23.34 -1.83 9.41
CA ASN A 370 22.65 -3.04 9.90
C ASN A 370 21.11 -2.96 9.79
N ASN A 371 20.55 -1.88 9.22
CA ASN A 371 19.18 -1.75 8.71
C ASN A 371 18.04 -2.33 9.59
N LYS A 372 18.10 -2.19 10.93
CA LYS A 372 17.02 -2.69 11.81
C LYS A 372 16.61 -1.65 12.84
N ARG A 373 15.31 -1.33 12.86
CA ARG A 373 14.69 -0.50 13.90
C ARG A 373 14.87 -1.17 15.26
N LYS A 374 15.34 -0.42 16.27
CA LYS A 374 15.32 -0.87 17.67
C LYS A 374 13.94 -0.59 18.27
N PHE A 375 13.44 -1.50 19.10
CA PHE A 375 12.11 -1.41 19.69
C PHE A 375 12.16 -1.54 21.21
N LYS A 376 11.23 -0.87 21.91
CA LYS A 376 10.98 -1.03 23.36
C LYS A 376 9.51 -1.33 23.63
N VAL A 377 9.21 -1.95 24.76
CA VAL A 377 7.83 -2.27 25.17
C VAL A 377 6.97 -1.01 25.13
N TYR A 378 5.82 -1.11 24.46
CA TYR A 378 4.82 -0.07 24.40
C TYR A 378 3.79 -0.31 25.49
N ASP A 379 4.16 0.10 26.70
CA ASP A 379 3.29 0.04 27.85
C ASP A 379 2.16 1.08 27.72
N LYS A 380 0.94 0.59 27.45
CA LYS A 380 -0.29 1.40 27.37
C LYS A 380 -0.82 1.79 28.75
N SER A 381 -0.43 1.12 29.84
CA SER A 381 -0.92 1.41 31.20
C SER A 381 -0.52 2.81 31.68
N ASN A 382 0.61 3.30 31.17
CA ASN A 382 1.10 4.65 31.39
C ASN A 382 0.42 5.72 30.53
N TYR A 383 -0.60 5.38 29.73
CA TYR A 383 -1.35 6.35 28.94
C TYR A 383 -2.77 6.44 29.47
N ILE A 384 -3.14 7.64 29.93
CA ILE A 384 -4.51 7.92 30.33
C ILE A 384 -5.28 8.49 29.12
N GLU A 385 -6.55 8.10 29.03
CA GLU A 385 -7.48 8.77 28.13
C GLU A 385 -7.82 10.12 28.72
N ILE A 386 -7.40 11.17 28.04
CA ILE A 386 -7.77 12.53 28.37
C ILE A 386 -8.60 13.12 27.24
N ILE A 387 -9.58 13.92 27.62
CA ILE A 387 -10.23 14.84 26.69
C ILE A 387 -9.33 16.06 26.64
N LYS A 388 -8.77 16.33 25.46
CA LYS A 388 -7.94 17.50 25.22
C LYS A 388 -8.75 18.51 24.43
N ASP A 389 -8.86 19.71 25.00
CA ASP A 389 -9.40 20.85 24.30
C ASP A 389 -8.42 21.29 23.22
N ILE A 390 -8.82 21.14 21.97
CA ILE A 390 -8.06 21.67 20.85
C ILE A 390 -8.55 23.10 20.64
N ALA A 391 -7.65 24.06 20.88
CA ALA A 391 -7.88 25.46 20.58
C ALA A 391 -8.19 25.66 19.09
N PRO A 392 -8.92 26.74 18.72
CA PRO A 392 -9.14 27.05 17.32
C PRO A 392 -7.81 27.25 16.59
N PHE A 393 -7.72 26.78 15.35
CA PHE A 393 -6.53 26.99 14.52
C PHE A 393 -6.86 27.07 13.04
N ILE A 394 -5.95 27.70 12.28
CA ILE A 394 -6.00 27.78 10.83
C ILE A 394 -5.29 26.56 10.23
N ARG A 395 -5.95 25.88 9.29
CA ARG A 395 -5.36 24.76 8.53
C ARG A 395 -5.36 25.10 7.05
N LYS A 396 -4.34 24.66 6.31
CA LYS A 396 -4.38 24.66 4.85
C LYS A 396 -5.41 23.66 4.31
N LEU A 397 -6.16 24.09 3.32
CA LEU A 397 -7.03 23.25 2.51
C LEU A 397 -6.20 22.58 1.40
N PRO A 398 -6.66 21.42 0.89
CA PRO A 398 -6.13 20.85 -0.34
C PRO A 398 -6.22 21.85 -1.51
N GLU A 399 -5.33 21.74 -2.48
CA GLU A 399 -5.32 22.62 -3.65
C GLU A 399 -6.67 22.60 -4.38
N GLY A 400 -7.14 23.78 -4.83
CA GLY A 400 -8.43 23.93 -5.50
C GLY A 400 -9.67 23.97 -4.59
N PHE A 401 -9.52 23.79 -3.28
CA PHE A 401 -10.62 23.96 -2.31
C PHE A 401 -10.61 25.37 -1.70
N THR A 402 -11.79 25.90 -1.44
CA THR A 402 -11.99 27.18 -0.77
C THR A 402 -12.70 26.96 0.56
N ALA A 403 -12.39 27.79 1.56
CA ALA A 403 -13.11 27.75 2.82
C ALA A 403 -14.59 28.05 2.59
N SER A 404 -15.45 27.28 3.26
CA SER A 404 -16.88 27.59 3.29
C SER A 404 -17.11 28.96 3.93
N GLU A 405 -18.19 29.63 3.55
CA GLU A 405 -18.58 30.90 4.18
C GLU A 405 -18.75 30.76 5.69
N GLU A 406 -19.23 29.61 6.16
CA GLU A 406 -19.26 29.30 7.58
C GLU A 406 -17.85 29.30 8.21
N ALA A 407 -16.86 28.66 7.58
CA ALA A 407 -15.48 28.65 8.11
C ALA A 407 -14.87 30.06 8.14
N LYS A 408 -15.13 30.89 7.11
CA LYS A 408 -14.68 32.29 7.06
C LYS A 408 -15.33 33.14 8.16
N LEU A 409 -16.64 33.03 8.34
CA LEU A 409 -17.38 33.74 9.40
C LEU A 409 -16.90 33.32 10.79
N ASN A 410 -16.60 32.03 10.99
CA ASN A 410 -16.06 31.57 12.26
C ASN A 410 -14.64 32.07 12.48
N ALA A 411 -13.76 32.06 11.48
CA ALA A 411 -12.42 32.64 11.59
C ALA A 411 -12.47 34.08 12.11
N LEU A 412 -13.31 34.92 11.49
CA LEU A 412 -13.51 36.31 11.88
C LEU A 412 -14.02 36.46 13.33
N LYS A 413 -14.97 35.61 13.76
CA LYS A 413 -15.46 35.61 15.15
C LYS A 413 -14.37 35.35 16.18
N TYR A 414 -13.35 34.57 15.81
CA TYR A 414 -12.20 34.26 16.66
C TYR A 414 -10.99 35.17 16.38
N GLY A 415 -11.15 36.22 15.57
CA GLY A 415 -10.08 37.19 15.27
C GLY A 415 -9.03 36.72 14.28
N TYR A 416 -9.32 35.67 13.50
CA TYR A 416 -8.44 35.15 12.46
C TYR A 416 -8.86 35.65 11.08
N GLU A 417 -7.87 36.03 10.27
CA GLU A 417 -8.02 36.28 8.84
C GLU A 417 -7.52 35.05 8.07
N LEU A 418 -8.36 34.48 7.21
CA LEU A 418 -8.00 33.33 6.38
C LEU A 418 -7.41 33.80 5.05
N LYS A 419 -6.24 33.27 4.67
CA LYS A 419 -5.69 33.44 3.32
C LYS A 419 -6.33 32.47 2.33
N ASP A 420 -6.10 32.72 1.04
CA ASP A 420 -6.51 31.79 -0.01
C ASP A 420 -5.90 30.40 0.23
N GLY A 421 -6.77 29.38 0.19
CA GLY A 421 -6.39 27.99 0.48
C GLY A 421 -6.28 27.67 1.98
N GLU A 422 -6.78 28.52 2.88
CA GLU A 422 -6.87 28.22 4.32
C GLU A 422 -8.32 28.01 4.75
N THR A 423 -8.52 27.24 5.83
CA THR A 423 -9.81 27.05 6.52
C THR A 423 -9.64 27.14 8.02
N PHE A 424 -10.74 27.44 8.70
CA PHE A 424 -10.80 27.55 10.15
C PHE A 424 -11.33 26.28 10.79
N VAL A 425 -10.58 25.75 11.75
CA VAL A 425 -11.02 24.63 12.59
C VAL A 425 -11.53 25.21 13.91
N LYS A 426 -12.84 25.05 14.16
CA LYS A 426 -13.47 25.43 15.43
C LYS A 426 -12.82 24.67 16.60
N PRO A 427 -12.85 25.21 17.82
CA PRO A 427 -12.42 24.45 18.98
C PRO A 427 -13.28 23.20 19.12
N PHE A 428 -12.64 22.08 19.47
CA PHE A 428 -13.33 20.83 19.73
C PHE A 428 -12.57 20.01 20.77
N GLU A 429 -13.33 19.23 21.51
CA GLU A 429 -12.80 18.23 22.41
C GLU A 429 -12.36 17.01 21.62
N LYS A 430 -11.13 16.55 21.88
CA LYS A 430 -10.61 15.32 21.28
C LYS A 430 -10.14 14.37 22.37
N LYS A 431 -10.67 13.15 22.34
CA LYS A 431 -10.11 12.05 23.13
C LYS A 431 -8.73 11.69 22.59
N VAL A 432 -7.71 11.79 23.43
CA VAL A 432 -6.33 11.42 23.12
C VAL A 432 -5.76 10.56 24.25
N LYS A 433 -4.87 9.64 23.90
CA LYS A 433 -4.06 8.89 24.86
C LYS A 433 -2.74 9.62 25.05
N GLU A 434 -2.59 10.30 26.18
CA GLU A 434 -1.36 11.03 26.53
C GLU A 434 -0.60 10.27 27.61
N LYS A 435 0.73 10.22 27.48
CA LYS A 435 1.57 9.53 28.44
C LYS A 435 1.50 10.28 29.77
N TYR A 436 1.17 9.58 30.85
CA TYR A 436 1.23 10.11 32.20
C TYR A 436 2.69 10.41 32.53
N SER A 437 3.04 11.69 32.53
CA SER A 437 4.33 12.19 33.01
C SER A 437 4.10 12.70 34.42
N ILE A 438 4.53 11.93 35.42
CA ILE A 438 4.73 12.46 36.77
C ILE A 438 5.81 13.52 36.61
N LYS A 439 5.44 14.79 36.79
CA LYS A 439 6.38 15.91 36.88
C LYS A 439 7.08 15.90 38.23
#